data_AF-A0A7U9N6D1-F1
#
_entry.id   AF-A0A7U9N6D1-F1
#
_cell.length_a   1.000
_cell.length_b   1.000
_cell.length_c   1.000
_cell.angle_alpha   90.00
_cell.angle_beta   90.00
_cell.angle_gamma   90.00
#
_symmetry.space_group_name_H-M   'P 1'
#
loop_
_entity.id
_entity.type
_entity.pdbx_description
1 polymer ?
#
loop_
_entity_poly.entity_id
_entity_poly.type
_entity_poly.pdbx_seq_one_letter_code
_entity_poly.pdbx_strand_id
1 'polypeptide(L)'
;MYECPNCGGNLKFDIASQQLKCDYCLTLKDPYEVTKDKDAEESNAFDVTVFTCPQCGGEILSTDTSVAEFCSFCGASTILDSRISKEKRPAYIIPFKQTKDACKEIYISKMKRAIFAPDELKDKKYIDGFRGIYIPYWSYTISQKGPVHMKGRKSYTRGNYDYTDYYELSGEVNACYNDLSYDA
;
A
#
# COMPACT_ATOMS: atom_id res chain seq x y z
N MET A 1 16.61 11.54 2.31
CA MET A 1 16.33 12.69 3.18
C MET A 1 15.90 13.84 2.28
N TYR A 2 14.84 14.55 2.65
CA TYR A 2 14.38 15.75 1.93
C TYR A 2 14.85 16.97 2.70
N GLU A 3 15.61 17.84 2.04
CA GLU A 3 16.15 19.04 2.68
C GLU A 3 15.16 20.19 2.56
N CYS A 4 14.95 20.91 3.66
CA CYS A 4 14.09 22.08 3.68
C CYS A 4 14.75 23.22 2.90
N PRO A 5 14.10 23.78 1.86
CA PRO A 5 14.70 24.84 1.05
C PRO A 5 14.89 26.16 1.81
N ASN A 6 14.21 26.34 2.93
CA ASN A 6 14.27 27.57 3.73
C ASN A 6 15.40 27.56 4.76
N CYS A 7 15.71 26.42 5.39
CA CYS A 7 16.67 26.35 6.49
C CYS A 7 17.66 25.19 6.42
N GLY A 8 17.59 24.33 5.40
CA GLY A 8 18.43 23.13 5.27
C GLY A 8 18.09 21.98 6.23
N GLY A 9 17.08 22.14 7.08
CA GLY A 9 16.64 21.08 8.02
C GLY A 9 15.97 19.89 7.34
N ASN A 10 15.77 18.79 8.07
CA ASN A 10 15.06 17.61 7.55
C ASN A 10 13.56 17.86 7.44
N LEU A 11 12.98 17.58 6.28
CA LEU A 11 11.54 17.52 6.06
C LEU A 11 11.00 16.12 6.39
N LYS A 12 10.04 16.04 7.32
CA LYS A 12 9.34 14.81 7.69
C LYS A 12 7.88 14.88 7.27
N PHE A 13 7.30 13.76 6.86
CA PHE A 13 5.87 13.72 6.56
C PHE A 13 5.05 13.87 7.84
N ASP A 14 4.21 14.89 7.89
CA ASP A 14 3.27 15.15 8.96
C ASP A 14 1.87 14.70 8.56
N ILE A 15 1.33 13.73 9.29
CA ILE A 15 0.04 13.10 9.00
C ILE A 15 -1.12 14.11 9.12
N ALA A 16 -1.06 15.05 10.06
CA ALA A 16 -2.15 16.00 10.30
C ALA A 16 -2.31 16.99 9.14
N SER A 17 -1.20 17.52 8.63
CA SER A 17 -1.18 18.45 7.49
C SER A 17 -1.17 17.75 6.13
N GLN A 18 -0.87 16.44 6.08
CA GLN A 18 -0.62 15.69 4.84
C GLN A 18 0.52 16.30 4.01
N GLN A 19 1.48 16.95 4.68
CA GLN A 19 2.58 17.67 4.06
C GLN A 19 3.92 17.28 4.68
N LEU A 20 4.99 17.51 3.93
CA LEU A 20 6.34 17.49 4.46
C LEU A 20 6.56 18.75 5.32
N LYS A 21 6.73 18.55 6.62
CA LYS A 21 6.97 19.60 7.62
C LYS A 21 8.41 19.62 8.07
N CYS A 22 9.00 20.80 8.12
CA CYS A 22 10.30 21.01 8.77
C CYS A 22 10.11 21.24 10.26
N ASP A 23 10.79 20.44 11.10
CA ASP A 23 10.72 20.61 12.57
C ASP A 23 11.36 21.93 13.05
N TYR A 24 12.28 22.50 12.26
CA TYR A 24 13.05 23.69 12.65
C TYR A 24 12.37 25.01 12.30
N CYS A 25 11.95 25.18 11.04
CA CYS A 25 11.37 26.45 10.55
C CYS A 25 9.88 26.34 10.23
N LEU A 26 9.25 25.18 10.50
CA LEU A 26 7.82 24.92 10.27
C LEU A 26 7.36 25.09 8.82
N THR A 27 8.29 25.14 7.87
CA THR A 27 7.96 25.16 6.44
C THR A 27 7.23 23.87 6.06
N LEU A 28 6.12 24.03 5.35
CA LEU A 28 5.33 22.94 4.80
C LEU A 28 5.57 22.85 3.30
N LYS A 29 5.68 21.62 2.80
CA LYS A 29 5.84 21.31 1.37
C LYS A 29 4.97 20.15 0.96
N ASP A 30 4.45 20.20 -0.26
CA ASP A 30 3.74 19.07 -0.82
C ASP A 30 4.74 17.91 -1.09
N PRO A 31 4.47 16.67 -0.64
CA PRO A 31 5.39 15.55 -0.82
C PRO A 31 5.73 15.24 -2.29
N TYR A 32 4.83 15.55 -3.23
CA TYR A 32 5.01 15.27 -4.65
C TYR A 32 5.70 16.40 -5.41
N GLU A 33 5.77 17.61 -4.84
CA GLU A 33 6.49 18.75 -5.41
C GLU A 33 7.97 18.77 -5.04
N VAL A 34 8.38 18.01 -4.02
CA VAL A 34 9.79 17.96 -3.59
C VAL A 34 10.55 16.95 -4.46
N THR A 35 11.12 17.43 -5.56
CA THR A 35 12.11 16.70 -6.36
C THR A 35 13.47 16.69 -5.65
N LYS A 36 14.11 15.52 -5.59
CA LYS A 36 15.53 15.44 -5.25
C LYS A 36 16.34 15.81 -6.48
N ASP A 37 16.56 17.10 -6.73
CA ASP A 37 17.27 17.57 -7.93
C ASP A 37 18.81 17.36 -7.91
N LYS A 38 19.38 16.53 -7.03
CA LYS A 38 20.86 16.46 -6.86
C LYS A 38 21.46 15.12 -6.45
N ASP A 39 20.92 13.99 -6.93
CA ASP A 39 21.69 12.74 -6.93
C ASP A 39 21.91 12.31 -8.38
N ALA A 40 23.14 12.51 -8.87
CA ALA A 40 23.59 11.97 -10.14
C ALA A 40 23.45 10.44 -10.10
N GLU A 41 22.85 9.88 -11.16
CA GLU A 41 22.32 8.51 -11.30
C GLU A 41 20.91 8.30 -10.71
N GLU A 42 19.90 8.50 -11.58
CA GLU A 42 18.58 7.87 -11.48
C GLU A 42 18.72 6.34 -11.50
N SER A 43 19.22 5.77 -10.42
CA SER A 43 18.94 4.37 -10.14
C SER A 43 17.44 4.29 -9.82
N ASN A 44 16.67 3.77 -10.79
CA ASN A 44 15.27 3.39 -10.63
C ASN A 44 15.06 2.31 -9.54
N ALA A 45 16.15 1.83 -8.95
CA ALA A 45 16.17 0.88 -7.86
C ALA A 45 16.77 1.52 -6.60
N PHE A 46 16.31 1.08 -5.44
CA PHE A 46 16.86 1.46 -4.14
C PHE A 46 17.26 0.20 -3.37
N ASP A 47 18.29 0.35 -2.54
CA ASP A 47 18.71 -0.73 -1.67
C ASP A 47 17.66 -0.92 -0.57
N VAL A 48 17.21 -2.16 -0.43
CA VAL A 48 16.33 -2.61 0.65
C VAL A 48 16.95 -3.78 1.37
N THR A 49 16.66 -3.87 2.66
CA THR A 49 16.91 -5.07 3.44
C THR A 49 15.65 -5.93 3.37
N VAL A 50 15.77 -7.10 2.75
CA VAL A 50 14.73 -8.12 2.71
C VAL A 50 14.89 -9.01 3.93
N PHE A 51 13.87 -9.02 4.79
CA PHE A 51 13.81 -9.85 5.97
C PHE A 51 12.92 -11.06 5.74
N THR A 52 13.46 -12.27 5.84
CA THR A 52 12.70 -13.52 5.64
C THR A 52 12.37 -14.17 6.98
N CYS A 53 11.09 -14.49 7.20
CA CYS A 53 10.67 -15.20 8.40
C CYS A 53 10.93 -16.71 8.28
N PRO A 54 11.73 -17.33 9.16
CA PRO A 54 11.97 -18.77 9.11
C PRO A 54 10.73 -19.61 9.46
N GLN A 55 9.73 -19.03 10.14
CA GLN A 55 8.54 -19.76 10.58
C GLN A 55 7.44 -19.83 9.51
N CYS A 56 7.21 -18.74 8.76
CA CYS A 56 6.16 -18.70 7.73
C CYS A 56 6.66 -18.45 6.31
N GLY A 57 7.95 -18.16 6.12
CA GLY A 57 8.53 -17.82 4.82
C GLY A 57 8.18 -16.42 4.30
N GLY A 58 7.44 -15.61 5.05
CA GLY A 58 7.05 -14.26 4.63
C GLY A 58 8.25 -13.31 4.54
N GLU A 59 8.28 -12.50 3.48
CA GLU A 59 9.33 -11.50 3.23
C GLU A 59 8.85 -10.09 3.57
N ILE A 60 9.66 -9.34 4.31
CA ILE A 60 9.38 -7.96 4.72
C ILE A 60 10.50 -7.06 4.18
N LEU A 61 10.14 -6.05 3.40
CA LEU A 61 11.08 -5.07 2.86
C LEU A 61 11.19 -3.88 3.81
N SER A 62 12.41 -3.50 4.17
CA SER A 62 12.69 -2.34 5.02
C SER A 62 13.91 -1.60 4.53
N THR A 63 13.87 -0.27 4.59
CA THR A 63 15.05 0.59 4.35
C THR A 63 15.91 0.73 5.60
N ASP A 64 15.35 0.43 6.78
CA ASP A 64 16.08 0.47 8.04
C ASP A 64 16.74 -0.88 8.32
N THR A 65 17.97 -0.84 8.84
CA THR A 65 18.73 -2.02 9.28
C THR A 65 18.26 -2.56 10.64
N SER A 66 17.23 -1.96 11.24
CA SER A 66 16.64 -2.46 12.48
C SER A 66 15.87 -3.75 12.19
N VAL A 67 16.32 -4.84 12.81
CA VAL A 67 15.64 -6.14 12.74
C VAL A 67 14.24 -5.97 13.30
N ALA A 68 13.21 -6.34 12.53
CA ALA A 68 11.86 -6.39 13.06
C ALA A 68 11.81 -7.41 14.20
N GLU A 69 11.50 -6.96 15.43
CA GLU A 69 11.42 -7.80 16.63
C GLU A 69 10.35 -8.90 16.54
N PHE A 70 9.41 -8.74 15.60
CA PHE A 70 8.36 -9.71 15.29
C PHE A 70 8.01 -9.71 13.80
N CYS A 71 7.61 -10.88 13.30
CA CYS A 71 7.09 -11.05 11.95
C CYS A 71 5.68 -10.44 11.82
N SER A 72 5.48 -9.50 10.90
CA SER A 72 4.18 -8.88 10.66
C SER A 72 3.13 -9.81 10.03
N PHE A 73 3.55 -10.97 9.50
CA PHE A 73 2.64 -11.97 8.92
C PHE A 73 2.12 -12.96 9.97
N CYS A 74 3.01 -13.57 10.76
CA CYS A 74 2.63 -14.65 11.69
C CYS A 74 2.83 -14.32 13.18
N GLY A 75 3.39 -13.16 13.53
CA GLY A 75 3.61 -12.73 14.91
C GLY A 75 4.82 -13.39 15.60
N ALA A 76 5.60 -14.22 14.90
CA ALA A 76 6.78 -14.85 15.47
C ALA A 76 7.84 -13.81 15.90
N SER A 77 8.29 -13.88 17.16
CA SER A 77 9.42 -13.09 17.66
C SER A 77 10.73 -13.83 17.40
N THR A 78 11.14 -13.87 16.14
CA THR A 78 12.39 -14.49 15.70
C THR A 78 13.23 -13.46 14.98
N ILE A 79 14.55 -13.61 15.07
CA ILE A 79 15.49 -12.88 14.23
C ILE A 79 15.19 -13.26 12.78
N LEU A 80 14.84 -12.27 11.97
CA LEU A 80 14.61 -12.45 10.55
C LEU A 80 15.97 -12.46 9.83
N ASP A 81 16.16 -13.42 8.93
CA ASP A 81 17.35 -13.43 8.07
C ASP A 81 17.30 -12.23 7.13
N SER A 82 18.40 -11.49 7.01
CA SER A 82 18.46 -10.26 6.25
C SER A 82 19.40 -10.39 5.06
N ARG A 83 18.89 -10.03 3.88
CA ARG A 83 19.69 -9.87 2.65
C ARG A 83 19.47 -8.49 2.08
N ILE A 84 20.51 -7.92 1.49
CA ILE A 84 20.39 -6.66 0.75
C ILE A 84 19.97 -7.01 -0.69
N SER A 85 18.88 -6.39 -1.15
CA SER A 85 18.38 -6.48 -2.53
C SER A 85 18.20 -5.09 -3.11
N LYS A 86 18.16 -5.01 -4.44
CA LYS A 86 17.80 -3.79 -5.17
C LYS A 86 16.37 -3.92 -5.67
N GLU A 87 15.46 -3.13 -5.11
CA GLU A 87 14.05 -3.12 -5.51
C GLU A 87 13.72 -1.87 -6.30
N LYS A 88 12.80 -1.99 -7.25
CA LYS A 88 12.34 -0.85 -8.05
C LYS A 88 11.59 0.15 -7.16
N ARG A 89 11.91 1.44 -7.30
CA ARG A 89 11.18 2.49 -6.59
C ARG A 89 9.70 2.50 -7.00
N PRO A 90 8.76 2.55 -6.04
CA PRO A 90 7.35 2.67 -6.37
C PRO A 90 7.09 4.03 -7.02
N ALA A 91 6.23 4.05 -8.04
CA ALA A 91 5.83 5.29 -8.72
C ALA A 91 4.97 6.19 -7.81
N TYR A 92 4.17 5.58 -6.93
CA TYR A 92 3.28 6.26 -6.00
C TYR A 92 3.31 5.57 -4.64
N ILE A 93 3.13 6.36 -3.58
CA ILE A 93 3.00 5.88 -2.20
C ILE A 93 1.77 6.55 -1.61
N ILE A 94 0.90 5.77 -0.97
CA ILE A 94 -0.27 6.31 -0.27
C ILE A 94 0.17 6.83 1.10
N PRO A 95 0.02 8.14 1.40
CA PRO A 95 0.42 8.65 2.70
C PRO A 95 -0.50 8.15 3.83
N PHE A 96 0.05 7.92 5.01
CA PHE A 96 -0.75 7.57 6.18
C PHE A 96 -1.66 8.76 6.57
N LYS A 97 -2.92 8.45 6.91
CA LYS A 97 -3.89 9.44 7.42
C LYS A 97 -4.10 9.38 8.93
N GLN A 98 -3.78 8.24 9.55
CA GLN A 98 -4.00 8.01 10.98
C GLN A 98 -2.66 7.84 11.69
N THR A 99 -2.52 8.51 12.83
CA THR A 99 -1.36 8.33 13.72
C THR A 99 -1.46 7.02 14.48
N LYS A 100 -0.32 6.51 14.97
CA LYS A 100 -0.27 5.31 15.82
C LYS A 100 -1.19 5.43 17.03
N ASP A 101 -1.21 6.60 17.69
CA ASP A 101 -2.07 6.84 18.85
C ASP A 101 -3.56 6.87 18.50
N ALA A 102 -3.93 7.47 17.36
CA ALA A 102 -5.31 7.43 16.89
C ALA A 102 -5.77 5.99 16.63
N CYS A 103 -4.91 5.14 16.05
CA CYS A 103 -5.19 3.71 15.87
C CYS A 103 -5.40 2.99 17.21
N LYS A 104 -4.57 3.28 18.22
CA LYS A 104 -4.72 2.70 19.58
C LYS A 104 -6.07 3.06 20.20
N GLU A 105 -6.47 4.32 20.15
CA GLU A 105 -7.76 4.76 20.71
C GLU A 105 -8.95 4.09 20.00
N ILE A 106 -8.92 4.01 18.67
CA ILE A 106 -9.96 3.33 17.89
C ILE A 106 -10.04 1.84 18.29
N TYR A 107 -8.89 1.17 18.38
CA TYR A 107 -8.83 -0.23 18.79
C TYR A 107 -9.40 -0.47 20.19
N ILE A 108 -8.97 0.32 21.18
CA ILE A 108 -9.46 0.21 22.56
C ILE A 108 -10.96 0.46 22.63
N SER A 109 -11.47 1.45 21.90
CA SER A 109 -12.90 1.75 21.85
C SER A 109 -13.73 0.57 21.33
N LYS A 110 -13.19 -0.18 20.36
CA LYS A 110 -13.79 -1.43 19.87
C LYS A 110 -13.67 -2.55 20.89
N MET A 111 -12.49 -2.73 21.49
CA MET A 111 -12.24 -3.83 22.42
C MET A 111 -13.02 -3.71 23.74
N LYS A 112 -13.33 -2.49 24.19
CA LYS A 112 -14.26 -2.24 25.31
C LYS A 112 -15.64 -2.86 25.11
N ARG A 113 -16.08 -3.08 23.87
CA ARG A 113 -17.36 -3.71 23.54
C ARG A 113 -17.27 -5.25 23.49
N ALA A 114 -16.07 -5.81 23.49
CA ALA A 114 -15.85 -7.25 23.46
C ALA A 114 -15.84 -7.83 24.88
N ILE A 115 -17.00 -8.34 25.30
CA ILE A 115 -17.22 -8.83 26.67
C ILE A 115 -16.31 -10.03 26.98
N PHE A 116 -16.09 -10.92 26.01
CA PHE A 116 -15.28 -12.13 26.16
C PHE A 116 -13.78 -11.94 25.89
N ALA A 117 -13.34 -10.73 25.52
CA ALA A 117 -11.93 -10.48 25.30
C ALA A 117 -11.17 -10.38 26.65
N PRO A 118 -9.99 -11.00 26.78
CA PRO A 118 -9.11 -10.83 27.93
C PRO A 118 -8.81 -9.35 28.22
N ASP A 119 -8.58 -9.01 29.48
CA ASP A 119 -8.35 -7.64 29.90
C ASP A 119 -7.03 -7.07 29.36
N GLU A 120 -6.04 -7.91 29.08
CA GLU A 120 -4.77 -7.46 28.46
C GLU A 120 -5.00 -6.85 27.08
N LEU A 121 -6.00 -7.33 26.32
CA LEU A 121 -6.35 -6.78 25.01
C LEU A 121 -7.09 -5.45 25.10
N LYS A 122 -7.58 -5.08 26.28
CA LYS A 122 -8.32 -3.83 26.54
C LYS A 122 -7.44 -2.75 27.15
N ASP A 123 -6.30 -3.11 27.74
CA ASP A 123 -5.39 -2.18 28.39
C ASP A 123 -4.40 -1.57 27.39
N LYS A 124 -4.41 -0.23 27.32
CA LYS A 124 -3.55 0.59 26.46
C LYS A 124 -2.06 0.30 26.66
N LYS A 125 -1.64 -0.10 27.86
CA LYS A 125 -0.23 -0.36 28.19
C LYS A 125 0.36 -1.50 27.37
N TYR A 126 -0.43 -2.51 27.02
CA TYR A 126 0.03 -3.66 26.24
C TYR A 126 -0.13 -3.47 24.73
N ILE A 127 -0.73 -2.36 24.30
CA ILE A 127 -1.06 -2.09 22.91
C ILE A 127 -0.03 -1.11 22.33
N ASP A 128 1.20 -1.60 22.11
CA ASP A 128 2.24 -0.82 21.42
C ASP A 128 2.71 -1.41 20.08
N GLY A 129 2.25 -2.61 19.73
CA GLY A 129 2.64 -3.31 18.49
C GLY A 129 2.06 -2.76 17.18
N PHE A 130 1.41 -1.59 17.19
CA PHE A 130 0.92 -0.97 15.95
C PHE A 130 2.09 -0.52 15.07
N ARG A 131 2.17 -1.08 13.86
CA ARG A 131 3.17 -0.76 12.85
C ARG A 131 2.48 -0.39 11.54
N GLY A 132 2.95 0.67 10.90
CA GLY A 132 2.58 0.98 9.52
C GLY A 132 3.37 0.09 8.56
N ILE A 133 2.68 -0.58 7.65
CA ILE A 133 3.29 -1.37 6.58
C ILE A 133 2.75 -0.88 5.23
N TYR A 134 3.59 -0.94 4.22
CA TYR A 134 3.19 -0.75 2.83
C TYR A 134 3.09 -2.11 2.16
N ILE A 135 1.98 -2.35 1.50
CA ILE A 135 1.78 -3.52 0.64
C ILE A 135 2.02 -3.03 -0.80
N PRO A 136 3.01 -3.59 -1.53
CA PRO A 136 3.28 -3.19 -2.90
C PRO A 136 2.18 -3.72 -3.83
N TYR A 137 1.71 -2.87 -4.75
CA TYR A 137 0.74 -3.24 -5.77
C TYR A 137 1.26 -2.88 -7.15
N TRP A 138 1.01 -3.76 -8.13
CA TRP A 138 1.24 -3.46 -9.53
C TRP A 138 0.01 -2.80 -10.12
N SER A 139 0.21 -1.61 -10.68
CA SER A 139 -0.81 -0.88 -11.43
C SER A 139 -0.51 -1.01 -12.92
N TYR A 140 -1.50 -1.48 -13.68
CA TYR A 140 -1.38 -1.69 -15.12
C TYR A 140 -2.29 -0.74 -15.90
N THR A 141 -1.78 -0.25 -17.02
CA THR A 141 -2.57 0.45 -18.02
C THR A 141 -2.74 -0.45 -19.24
N ILE A 142 -3.99 -0.78 -19.56
CA ILE A 142 -4.34 -1.65 -20.69
C ILE A 142 -5.02 -0.80 -21.75
N SER A 143 -4.45 -0.75 -22.94
CA SER A 143 -5.08 -0.14 -24.12
C SER A 143 -5.47 -1.22 -25.11
N GLN A 144 -6.75 -1.29 -25.44
CA GLN A 144 -7.29 -2.18 -26.47
C GLN A 144 -7.83 -1.34 -27.63
N LYS A 145 -7.20 -1.49 -28.79
CA LYS A 145 -7.65 -0.89 -30.05
C LYS A 145 -7.75 -1.98 -31.11
N GLY A 146 -8.92 -2.16 -31.69
CA GLY A 146 -9.12 -3.08 -32.79
C GLY A 146 -10.48 -3.75 -32.84
N PRO A 147 -10.68 -4.68 -33.78
CA PRO A 147 -11.93 -5.40 -33.92
C PRO A 147 -12.14 -6.34 -32.72
N VAL A 148 -13.37 -6.37 -32.22
CA VAL A 148 -13.83 -7.32 -31.21
C VAL A 148 -14.92 -8.21 -31.80
N HIS A 149 -14.86 -9.49 -31.47
CA HIS A 149 -15.93 -10.44 -31.75
C HIS A 149 -16.40 -11.03 -30.41
N MET A 150 -17.70 -10.97 -30.15
CA MET A 150 -18.28 -11.49 -28.93
C MET A 150 -19.57 -12.25 -29.21
N LYS A 151 -19.86 -13.25 -28.39
CA LYS A 151 -21.08 -14.04 -28.51
C LYS A 151 -22.13 -13.47 -27.54
N GLY A 152 -23.26 -13.06 -28.08
CA GLY A 152 -24.41 -12.59 -27.31
C GLY A 152 -25.42 -13.70 -27.09
N ARG A 153 -26.08 -13.70 -25.94
CA ARG A 153 -27.22 -14.57 -25.64
C ARG A 153 -28.37 -13.74 -25.09
N LYS A 154 -29.58 -13.95 -25.60
CA LYS A 154 -30.81 -13.38 -25.05
C LYS A 154 -31.79 -14.49 -24.74
N SER A 155 -32.20 -14.59 -23.46
CA SER A 155 -33.21 -15.55 -23.02
C SER A 155 -34.51 -14.83 -22.67
N TYR A 156 -35.64 -15.35 -23.12
CA TYR A 156 -36.96 -14.80 -22.79
C TYR A 156 -38.05 -15.87 -22.88
N THR A 157 -39.12 -15.69 -22.11
CA THR A 157 -40.28 -16.59 -22.09
C THR A 157 -41.42 -15.97 -22.89
N ARG A 158 -42.07 -16.75 -23.74
CA ARG A 158 -43.27 -16.33 -24.48
C ARG A 158 -44.32 -17.43 -24.41
N GLY A 159 -45.37 -17.19 -23.62
CA GLY A 159 -46.36 -18.22 -23.29
C GLY A 159 -45.74 -19.29 -22.38
N ASN A 160 -45.85 -20.56 -22.78
CA ASN A 160 -45.31 -21.72 -22.04
C ASN A 160 -43.94 -22.20 -22.56
N TYR A 161 -43.28 -21.41 -23.42
CA TYR A 161 -41.99 -21.78 -24.02
C TYR A 161 -40.91 -20.79 -23.61
N ASP A 162 -39.73 -21.34 -23.31
CA ASP A 162 -38.51 -20.59 -23.07
C ASP A 162 -37.65 -20.58 -24.32
N TYR A 163 -37.31 -19.38 -24.79
CA TYR A 163 -36.51 -19.15 -25.97
C TYR A 163 -35.11 -18.68 -25.59
N THR A 164 -34.11 -19.09 -26.35
CA THR A 164 -32.74 -18.58 -26.26
C THR A 164 -32.24 -18.27 -27.66
N ASP A 165 -32.00 -16.99 -27.92
CA ASP A 165 -31.39 -16.52 -29.17
C ASP A 165 -29.88 -16.35 -28.98
N TYR A 166 -29.10 -16.80 -29.95
CA TYR A 166 -27.65 -16.67 -30.01
C TYR A 166 -27.25 -15.68 -31.10
N TYR A 167 -26.33 -14.78 -30.78
CA TYR A 167 -25.85 -13.73 -31.68
C TYR A 167 -24.33 -13.76 -31.79
N GLU A 168 -23.81 -13.53 -32.98
CA GLU A 168 -22.43 -13.11 -33.18
C GLU A 168 -22.39 -11.60 -33.32
N LEU A 169 -21.73 -10.93 -32.39
CA LEU A 169 -21.58 -9.49 -32.35
C LEU A 169 -20.15 -9.14 -32.76
N SER A 170 -20.01 -8.23 -33.72
CA SER A 170 -18.72 -7.68 -34.15
C SER A 170 -18.74 -6.16 -34.04
N GLY A 171 -17.61 -5.57 -33.66
CA GLY A 171 -17.46 -4.11 -33.64
C GLY A 171 -16.01 -3.69 -33.52
N GLU A 172 -15.75 -2.39 -33.51
CA GLU A 172 -14.44 -1.84 -33.18
C GLU A 172 -14.45 -1.33 -31.74
N VAL A 173 -13.39 -1.63 -31.00
CA VAL A 173 -13.17 -1.14 -29.65
C VAL A 173 -11.96 -0.23 -29.65
N ASN A 174 -12.11 0.92 -29.02
CA ASN A 174 -11.02 1.79 -28.59
C ASN A 174 -11.22 2.07 -27.10
N ALA A 175 -10.71 1.16 -26.28
CA ALA A 175 -10.82 1.21 -24.84
C ALA A 175 -9.44 1.40 -24.20
N CYS A 176 -9.41 2.19 -23.13
CA CYS A 176 -8.23 2.35 -22.29
C CYS A 176 -8.68 2.19 -20.83
N TYR A 177 -8.03 1.27 -20.13
CA TYR A 177 -8.23 1.02 -18.71
C TYR A 177 -6.95 1.44 -18.01
N ASN A 178 -7.05 2.50 -17.22
CA ASN A 178 -5.92 3.02 -16.45
C ASN A 178 -6.00 2.48 -15.03
N ASP A 179 -4.83 2.35 -14.41
CA ASP A 179 -4.69 2.05 -12.98
C ASP A 179 -5.38 0.76 -12.51
N LEU A 180 -5.36 -0.29 -13.35
CA LEU A 180 -5.83 -1.61 -12.95
C LEU A 180 -4.82 -2.22 -11.98
N SER A 181 -5.16 -2.21 -10.70
CA SER A 181 -4.42 -2.90 -9.65
C SER A 181 -4.63 -4.41 -9.75
N TYR A 182 -3.54 -5.17 -9.81
CA TYR A 182 -3.60 -6.63 -9.65
C TYR A 182 -2.79 -7.01 -8.40
N ASP A 183 -3.44 -7.74 -7.50
CA ASP A 183 -2.81 -8.30 -6.32
C ASP A 183 -1.87 -9.42 -6.78
N ALA A 184 -0.59 -9.34 -6.41
CA ALA A 184 0.40 -10.38 -6.69
C ALA A 184 0.26 -11.55 -5.70
#